data_AF-A0A2P4YCA0-F1
#
_entry.id   AF-A0A2P4YCA0-F1
#
_cell.length_a   1.000
_cell.length_b   1.000
_cell.length_c   1.000
_cell.angle_alpha   90.00
_cell.angle_beta   90.00
_cell.angle_gamma   90.00
#
_symmetry.space_group_name_H-M   'P 1'
#
loop_
_entity.id
_entity.type
_entity.pdbx_description
1 polymer ?
#
loop_
_entity_poly.entity_id
_entity_poly.type
_entity_poly.pdbx_seq_one_letter_code
_entity_poly.pdbx_strand_id
1 'polypeptide(L)'
;MDRGELPHLTDSQFESVRKMSDIFEGDALRSLAAATPAEQVERIEVFDTYERGLIAHVQGLQAPVAEMKPAQPKRLRLKVNLSEGKEGENFHFWVREVELAMDAALISTERLRVAFALSNLGGRAKTWAAAFLPANYEYRQRSRFLAYKQGKRELHEYVQEMRVLAASLVGNPLPEHIKVTVFMDGLNVGPSRTQLFRVHANTIEEAIQIALQEEYSNRQARTPTSV
;
A
#
# COMPACT_ATOMS: atom_id res chain seq x y z
N MET A 1 -32.05 -17.70 -26.26
CA MET A 1 -33.24 -18.18 -26.98
C MET A 1 -33.15 -17.66 -28.39
N ASP A 2 -33.33 -18.53 -29.39
CA ASP A 2 -33.25 -18.14 -30.80
C ASP A 2 -34.60 -17.62 -31.30
N ARG A 3 -34.62 -16.70 -32.27
CA ARG A 3 -35.86 -16.06 -32.77
C ARG A 3 -36.86 -17.09 -33.34
N GLY A 4 -36.37 -18.27 -33.72
CA GLY A 4 -37.18 -19.39 -34.20
C GLY A 4 -38.05 -20.08 -33.14
N GLU A 5 -37.79 -19.88 -31.84
CA GLU A 5 -38.56 -20.51 -30.75
C GLU A 5 -39.89 -19.78 -30.45
N LEU A 6 -40.00 -18.50 -30.80
CA LEU A 6 -41.16 -17.64 -30.51
C LEU A 6 -41.58 -16.82 -31.75
N PRO A 7 -42.00 -17.49 -32.85
CA PRO A 7 -42.25 -16.83 -34.13
C PRO A 7 -43.47 -15.89 -34.15
N HIS A 8 -44.30 -15.93 -33.10
CA HIS A 8 -45.52 -15.15 -32.98
C HIS A 8 -45.33 -13.82 -32.23
N LEU A 9 -44.13 -13.57 -31.68
CA LEU A 9 -43.81 -12.31 -31.02
C LEU A 9 -43.37 -11.25 -32.02
N THR A 10 -43.78 -10.01 -31.78
CA THR A 10 -43.28 -8.84 -32.50
C THR A 10 -41.83 -8.54 -32.12
N ASP A 11 -41.11 -7.80 -32.95
CA ASP A 11 -39.72 -7.44 -32.67
C ASP A 11 -39.55 -6.68 -31.34
N SER A 12 -40.53 -5.85 -30.98
CA SER A 12 -40.54 -5.14 -29.68
C SER A 12 -40.72 -6.12 -28.51
N GLN A 13 -41.63 -7.07 -28.62
CA GLN A 13 -41.86 -8.08 -27.57
C GLN A 13 -40.67 -9.01 -27.42
N PHE A 14 -40.01 -9.36 -28.52
CA PHE A 14 -38.79 -10.17 -28.49
C PHE A 14 -37.62 -9.43 -27.83
N GLU A 15 -37.51 -8.11 -28.04
CA GLU A 15 -36.52 -7.29 -27.33
C GLU A 15 -36.80 -7.25 -25.81
N SER A 16 -38.06 -7.17 -25.39
CA SER A 16 -38.42 -7.29 -23.97
C SER A 16 -38.07 -8.66 -23.39
N VAL A 17 -38.20 -9.75 -24.16
CA VAL A 17 -37.72 -11.10 -23.75
C VAL A 17 -36.21 -11.13 -23.59
N ARG A 18 -35.45 -10.44 -24.46
CA ARG A 18 -34.00 -10.31 -24.33
C ARG A 18 -33.62 -9.61 -23.03
N LYS A 19 -34.26 -8.48 -22.72
CA LYS A 19 -34.03 -7.76 -21.46
C LYS A 19 -34.37 -8.62 -20.24
N MET A 20 -35.47 -9.35 -20.27
CA MET A 20 -35.83 -10.28 -19.20
C MET A 20 -34.79 -11.39 -19.02
N SER A 21 -34.26 -11.93 -20.13
CA SER A 21 -33.17 -12.92 -20.12
C SER A 21 -31.93 -12.42 -19.39
N ASP A 22 -31.58 -11.14 -19.60
CA ASP A 22 -30.40 -10.53 -18.98
C ASP A 22 -30.59 -10.30 -17.46
N ILE A 23 -31.84 -10.24 -16.96
CA ILE A 23 -32.17 -9.91 -15.57
C ILE A 23 -32.47 -11.15 -14.71
N PHE A 24 -33.20 -12.14 -15.23
CA PHE A 24 -33.81 -13.20 -14.41
C PHE A 24 -33.16 -14.59 -14.54
N GLU A 25 -32.03 -14.71 -15.24
CA GLU A 25 -31.33 -15.98 -15.53
C GLU A 25 -32.24 -17.06 -16.19
N GLY A 26 -31.66 -18.22 -16.55
CA GLY A 26 -32.27 -19.17 -17.49
C GLY A 26 -33.54 -19.91 -17.04
N ASP A 27 -33.90 -19.87 -15.75
CA ASP A 27 -35.11 -20.54 -15.22
C ASP A 27 -36.41 -19.78 -15.58
N ALA A 28 -36.37 -18.44 -15.56
CA ALA A 28 -37.52 -17.61 -15.93
C ALA A 28 -37.89 -17.77 -17.40
N LEU A 29 -36.88 -17.92 -18.26
CA LEU A 29 -37.04 -18.17 -19.70
C LEU A 29 -37.62 -19.55 -19.99
N ARG A 30 -37.24 -20.58 -19.22
CA ARG A 30 -37.87 -21.91 -19.32
C ARG A 30 -39.35 -21.87 -18.94
N SER A 31 -39.70 -21.08 -17.92
CA SER A 31 -41.11 -20.87 -17.54
C SER A 31 -41.90 -20.11 -18.60
N LEU A 32 -41.27 -19.14 -19.28
CA LEU A 32 -41.88 -18.41 -20.38
C LEU A 32 -42.05 -19.29 -21.63
N ALA A 33 -41.03 -20.08 -21.98
CA ALA A 33 -41.06 -21.00 -23.13
C ALA A 33 -42.12 -22.11 -22.96
N ALA A 34 -42.40 -22.52 -21.73
CA ALA A 34 -43.42 -23.53 -21.42
C ALA A 34 -44.86 -22.97 -21.37
N ALA A 35 -45.03 -21.65 -21.39
CA ALA A 35 -46.34 -20.99 -21.38
C ALA A 35 -46.97 -20.95 -22.78
N THR A 36 -48.29 -20.85 -22.84
CA THR A 36 -49.00 -20.70 -24.12
C THR A 36 -48.67 -19.35 -24.77
N PRO A 37 -48.83 -19.21 -26.11
CA PRO A 37 -48.54 -17.95 -26.80
C PRO A 37 -49.26 -16.72 -26.22
N ALA A 38 -50.49 -16.88 -25.73
CA ALA A 38 -51.25 -15.81 -25.10
C ALA A 38 -50.64 -15.41 -23.73
N GLU A 39 -50.26 -16.39 -22.92
CA GLU A 39 -49.62 -16.16 -21.62
C GLU A 39 -48.21 -15.58 -21.77
N GLN A 40 -47.50 -15.91 -22.85
CA GLN A 40 -46.20 -15.32 -23.16
C GLN A 40 -46.32 -13.82 -23.39
N VAL A 41 -47.28 -13.41 -24.23
CA VAL A 41 -47.55 -11.99 -24.50
C VAL A 41 -47.97 -11.26 -23.23
N GLU A 42 -48.87 -11.83 -22.43
CA GLU A 42 -49.32 -11.23 -21.17
C GLU A 42 -48.16 -11.00 -20.20
N ARG A 43 -47.29 -11.99 -20.02
CA ARG A 43 -46.10 -11.86 -19.14
C ARG A 43 -45.13 -10.79 -19.63
N ILE A 44 -44.95 -10.67 -20.94
CA ILE A 44 -44.13 -9.61 -21.55
C ILE A 44 -44.75 -8.23 -21.27
N GLU A 45 -46.06 -8.07 -21.44
CA GLU A 45 -46.75 -6.80 -21.20
C GLU A 45 -46.73 -6.38 -19.72
N VAL A 46 -46.84 -7.35 -18.81
CA VAL A 46 -46.67 -7.12 -17.37
C VAL A 46 -45.26 -6.62 -17.07
N PHE A 47 -44.24 -7.26 -17.64
CA PHE A 47 -42.85 -6.83 -17.50
C PHE A 47 -42.63 -5.43 -18.07
N ASP A 48 -43.12 -5.13 -19.27
CA ASP A 48 -42.99 -3.81 -19.88
C ASP A 48 -43.67 -2.72 -19.05
N THR A 49 -44.81 -3.04 -18.44
CA THR A 49 -45.52 -2.11 -17.54
C THR A 49 -44.73 -1.84 -16.27
N TYR A 50 -44.12 -2.88 -15.69
CA TYR A 50 -43.23 -2.75 -14.55
C TYR A 50 -41.98 -1.94 -14.90
N GLU A 51 -41.32 -2.23 -16.03
CA GLU A 51 -40.13 -1.50 -16.51
C GLU A 51 -40.44 -0.02 -16.73
N ARG A 52 -41.55 0.30 -17.40
CA ARG A 52 -42.00 1.69 -17.58
C ARG A 52 -42.28 2.40 -16.25
N GLY A 53 -42.91 1.72 -15.30
CA GLY A 53 -43.16 2.26 -13.96
C GLY A 53 -41.87 2.56 -13.19
N LEU A 54 -40.89 1.66 -13.28
CA LEU A 54 -39.59 1.84 -12.65
C LEU A 54 -38.80 2.99 -13.29
N ILE A 55 -38.78 3.09 -14.62
CA ILE A 55 -38.14 4.20 -15.35
C ILE A 55 -38.80 5.52 -14.97
N ALA A 56 -40.13 5.59 -14.94
CA ALA A 56 -40.85 6.80 -14.53
C ALA A 56 -40.55 7.19 -13.08
N HIS A 57 -40.40 6.22 -12.17
CA HIS A 57 -40.01 6.49 -10.79
C HIS A 57 -38.59 7.05 -10.68
N VAL A 58 -37.62 6.43 -11.38
CA VAL A 58 -36.23 6.91 -11.42
C VAL A 58 -36.13 8.29 -12.06
N GLN A 59 -36.86 8.54 -13.15
CA GLN A 59 -36.94 9.86 -13.79
C GLN A 59 -37.64 10.89 -12.91
N GLY A 60 -38.65 10.49 -12.13
CA GLY A 60 -39.31 11.33 -11.13
C GLY A 60 -38.40 11.72 -9.97
N LEU A 61 -37.49 10.82 -9.56
CA LEU A 61 -36.38 11.12 -8.65
C LEU A 61 -35.30 12.03 -9.31
N GLN A 62 -35.32 12.14 -10.64
CA GLN A 62 -34.46 12.98 -11.47
C GLN A 62 -35.12 14.29 -11.93
N ALA A 63 -36.32 14.63 -11.43
CA ALA A 63 -36.85 15.99 -11.49
C ALA A 63 -35.77 16.96 -10.97
N PRO A 64 -35.68 18.21 -11.47
CA PRO A 64 -34.63 19.12 -11.06
C PRO A 64 -34.79 19.35 -9.56
N VAL A 65 -33.98 18.65 -8.78
CA VAL A 65 -33.58 19.08 -7.45
C VAL A 65 -33.04 20.46 -7.73
N ALA A 66 -33.82 21.49 -7.43
CA ALA A 66 -33.39 22.88 -7.47
C ALA A 66 -31.98 22.85 -6.90
N GLU A 67 -30.96 23.14 -7.73
CA GLU A 67 -29.57 22.90 -7.41
C GLU A 67 -29.32 23.44 -6.01
N MET A 68 -29.36 22.55 -5.03
CA MET A 68 -28.99 22.89 -3.68
C MET A 68 -27.50 22.90 -3.79
N LYS A 69 -26.98 24.07 -4.20
CA LYS A 69 -25.57 24.42 -4.35
C LYS A 69 -24.81 23.56 -3.36
N PRO A 70 -23.91 22.65 -3.80
CA PRO A 70 -23.27 21.73 -2.87
C PRO A 70 -22.65 22.59 -1.78
N ALA A 71 -23.23 22.52 -0.59
CA ALA A 71 -22.76 23.31 0.53
C ALA A 71 -21.35 22.80 0.75
N GLN A 72 -20.35 23.62 0.40
CA GLN A 72 -18.96 23.26 0.60
C GLN A 72 -18.84 22.74 2.03
N PRO A 73 -18.38 21.49 2.23
CA PRO A 73 -18.34 20.91 3.56
C PRO A 73 -17.59 21.87 4.47
N LYS A 74 -18.29 22.36 5.50
CA LYS A 74 -17.77 23.44 6.33
C LYS A 74 -16.72 22.84 7.25
N ARG A 75 -15.50 23.35 7.17
CA ARG A 75 -14.39 22.92 8.03
C ARG A 75 -14.74 23.14 9.50
N LEU A 76 -14.84 22.06 10.26
CA LEU A 76 -15.06 22.11 11.70
C LEU A 76 -13.72 21.98 12.42
N ARG A 77 -13.49 22.83 13.42
CA ARG A 77 -12.29 22.78 14.26
C ARG A 77 -12.64 22.09 15.58
N LEU A 78 -12.42 20.77 15.62
CA LEU A 78 -12.55 20.01 16.86
C LEU A 78 -11.31 20.24 17.72
N LYS A 79 -11.51 20.39 19.04
CA LYS A 79 -10.42 20.47 20.01
C LYS A 79 -9.96 19.05 20.34
N VAL A 80 -8.73 18.72 19.97
CA VAL A 80 -8.09 17.46 20.35
C VAL A 80 -7.35 17.66 21.66
N ASN A 81 -7.41 16.68 22.55
CA ASN A 81 -6.64 16.71 23.79
C ASN A 81 -5.15 16.48 23.49
N LEU A 82 -4.27 17.24 24.14
CA LEU A 82 -2.83 17.06 23.99
C LEU A 82 -2.41 15.74 24.61
N SER A 83 -1.78 14.84 23.83
CA SER A 83 -1.22 13.61 24.41
C SER A 83 0.19 13.87 24.95
N GLU A 84 0.42 13.61 26.23
CA GLU A 84 1.72 13.84 26.87
C GLU A 84 2.60 12.59 26.92
N GLY A 85 2.03 11.40 26.68
CA GLY A 85 2.71 10.12 26.78
C GLY A 85 2.90 9.67 28.22
N LYS A 86 1.88 9.87 29.06
CA LYS A 86 1.84 9.40 30.45
C LYS A 86 1.61 7.89 30.51
N GLU A 87 2.11 7.27 31.56
CA GLU A 87 1.86 5.84 31.80
C GLU A 87 0.38 5.64 32.15
N GLY A 88 -0.29 4.71 31.46
CA GLY A 88 -1.75 4.52 31.56
C GLY A 88 -2.59 5.37 30.59
N GLU A 89 -1.97 6.22 29.76
CA GLU A 89 -2.69 6.99 28.73
C GLU A 89 -3.15 6.08 27.57
N ASN A 90 -4.44 6.16 27.22
CA ASN A 90 -5.01 5.31 26.16
C ASN A 90 -4.77 5.93 24.78
N PHE A 91 -3.62 5.61 24.18
CA PHE A 91 -3.24 6.09 22.86
C PHE A 91 -4.24 5.73 21.76
N HIS A 92 -4.91 4.57 21.85
CA HIS A 92 -5.87 4.16 20.83
C HIS A 92 -7.07 5.10 20.77
N PHE A 93 -7.60 5.51 21.93
CA PHE A 93 -8.67 6.50 21.99
C PHE A 93 -8.22 7.87 21.46
N TRP A 94 -7.02 8.31 21.85
CA TRP A 94 -6.46 9.57 21.39
C TRP A 94 -6.24 9.61 19.87
N VAL A 95 -5.69 8.55 19.27
CA VAL A 95 -5.53 8.45 17.81
C VAL A 95 -6.88 8.60 17.11
N ARG A 96 -7.92 7.97 17.65
CA ARG A 96 -9.28 8.10 17.09
C ARG A 96 -9.82 9.54 17.17
N GLU A 97 -9.56 10.25 18.27
CA GLU A 97 -9.92 11.68 18.40
C GLU A 97 -9.19 12.54 17.36
N VAL A 98 -7.91 12.28 17.12
CA VAL A 98 -7.11 12.99 16.11
C VAL A 98 -7.64 12.72 14.71
N GLU A 99 -7.94 11.47 14.36
CA GLU A 99 -8.55 11.07 13.08
C GLU A 99 -9.87 11.79 12.84
N LEU A 100 -10.78 11.76 13.82
CA LEU A 100 -12.06 12.46 13.76
C LEU A 100 -11.89 13.97 13.55
N ALA A 101 -10.91 14.58 14.22
CA ALA A 101 -10.61 15.99 14.05
C ALA A 101 -10.00 16.31 12.68
N MET A 102 -9.19 15.41 12.11
CA MET A 102 -8.64 15.55 10.75
C MET A 102 -9.76 15.50 9.71
N ASP A 103 -10.70 14.56 9.85
CA ASP A 103 -11.85 14.41 8.96
C ASP A 103 -12.78 15.62 9.04
N ALA A 104 -13.13 16.05 10.26
CA ALA A 104 -13.94 17.24 10.50
C ALA A 104 -13.26 18.53 9.97
N ALA A 105 -11.93 18.58 10.04
CA ALA A 105 -11.13 19.69 9.54
C ALA A 105 -10.77 19.55 8.05
N LEU A 106 -11.29 18.54 7.34
CA LEU A 106 -11.04 18.28 5.92
C LEU A 106 -9.54 18.26 5.57
N ILE A 107 -8.72 17.71 6.47
CA ILE A 107 -7.28 17.58 6.25
C ILE A 107 -7.04 16.35 5.38
N SER A 108 -6.90 16.59 4.07
CA SER A 108 -6.82 15.53 3.06
C SER A 108 -5.42 15.05 2.75
N THR A 109 -4.41 15.92 2.83
CA THR A 109 -3.03 15.56 2.46
C THR A 109 -2.30 14.88 3.62
N GLU A 110 -1.55 13.82 3.32
CA GLU A 110 -0.74 13.10 4.32
C GLU A 110 0.20 14.02 5.08
N ARG A 111 0.85 14.96 4.39
CA ARG A 111 1.75 15.94 5.01
C ARG A 111 1.05 16.80 6.07
N LEU A 112 -0.17 17.26 5.82
CA LEU A 112 -0.94 18.04 6.79
C LEU A 112 -1.52 17.16 7.90
N ARG A 113 -1.87 15.90 7.62
CA ARG A 113 -2.31 14.94 8.64
C ARG A 113 -1.20 14.66 9.65
N VAL A 114 0.01 14.37 9.17
CA VAL A 114 1.21 14.20 10.01
C VAL A 114 1.51 15.46 10.81
N ALA A 115 1.52 16.63 10.17
CA ALA A 115 1.76 17.89 10.87
C ALA A 115 0.72 18.18 11.96
N PHE A 116 -0.56 17.91 11.69
CA PHE A 116 -1.65 18.07 12.65
C PHE A 116 -1.51 17.09 13.82
N ALA A 117 -1.26 15.81 13.56
CA ALA A 117 -1.04 14.82 14.61
C ALA A 117 0.15 15.20 15.51
N LEU A 118 1.29 15.59 14.92
CA LEU A 118 2.47 16.05 15.67
C LEU A 118 2.21 17.31 16.50
N SER A 119 1.35 18.22 16.03
CA SER A 119 0.99 19.44 16.77
C SER A 119 0.16 19.15 18.04
N ASN A 120 -0.52 18.01 18.07
CA ASN A 120 -1.32 17.54 19.22
C ASN A 120 -0.53 16.58 20.14
N LEU A 121 0.78 16.46 19.96
CA LEU A 121 1.67 15.75 20.87
C LEU A 121 2.43 16.72 21.77
N GLY A 122 2.48 16.39 23.06
CA GLY A 122 3.24 17.06 24.10
C GLY A 122 4.15 16.09 24.84
N GLY A 123 4.91 16.61 25.80
CA GLY A 123 5.69 15.80 26.75
C GLY A 123 6.54 14.71 26.10
N ARG A 124 6.46 13.49 26.66
CA ARG A 124 7.19 12.31 26.18
C ARG A 124 6.68 11.87 24.81
N ALA A 125 5.39 11.94 24.54
CA ALA A 125 4.83 11.52 23.25
C ALA A 125 5.45 12.31 22.08
N LYS A 126 5.66 13.62 22.26
CA LYS A 126 6.35 14.46 21.26
C LYS A 126 7.81 14.05 21.07
N THR A 127 8.54 13.77 22.15
CA THR A 127 9.94 13.29 22.09
C THR A 127 10.04 11.93 21.40
N TRP A 128 9.13 11.01 21.72
CA TRP A 128 9.03 9.70 21.07
C TRP A 128 8.74 9.84 19.58
N ALA A 129 7.72 10.62 19.20
CA ALA A 129 7.39 10.87 17.79
C ALA A 129 8.55 11.53 17.04
N ALA A 130 9.28 12.45 17.69
CA ALA A 130 10.48 13.03 17.12
C ALA A 130 11.50 11.95 16.74
N ALA A 131 11.76 10.95 17.59
CA ALA A 131 12.71 9.87 17.31
C ALA A 131 12.38 9.05 16.05
N PHE A 132 11.11 9.04 15.61
CA PHE A 132 10.65 8.36 14.41
C PHE A 132 10.44 9.30 13.20
N LEU A 133 10.72 10.60 13.35
CA LEU A 133 10.72 11.52 12.20
C LEU A 133 11.71 11.03 11.14
N PRO A 134 11.41 11.21 9.84
CA PRO A 134 12.29 10.76 8.75
C PRO A 134 13.75 11.23 8.90
N ALA A 135 13.97 12.47 9.35
CA ALA A 135 15.32 12.99 9.61
C ALA A 135 16.07 12.22 10.71
N ASN A 136 15.35 11.74 11.73
CA ASN A 136 15.91 10.92 12.80
C ASN A 136 16.07 9.45 12.39
N TYR A 137 15.26 8.96 11.45
CA TYR A 137 15.49 7.66 10.80
C TYR A 137 16.81 7.69 10.01
N GLU A 138 17.03 8.70 9.17
CA GLU A 138 18.27 8.84 8.39
C GLU A 138 19.50 8.96 9.29
N TYR A 139 19.44 9.79 10.34
CA TYR A 139 20.51 9.90 11.33
C TYR A 139 20.80 8.55 12.01
N ARG A 140 19.76 7.81 12.39
CA ARG A 140 19.90 6.49 13.02
C ARG A 140 20.54 5.47 12.09
N GLN A 141 20.11 5.40 10.83
CA GLN A 141 20.71 4.46 9.88
C GLN A 141 22.15 4.83 9.55
N ARG A 142 22.45 6.13 9.41
CA ARG A 142 23.82 6.61 9.23
C ARG A 142 24.71 6.25 10.42
N SER A 143 24.23 6.46 11.65
CA SER A 143 24.94 6.05 12.86
C SER A 143 25.15 4.53 12.92
N ARG A 144 24.13 3.73 12.56
CA ARG A 144 24.24 2.27 12.51
C ARG A 144 25.26 1.83 11.47
N PHE A 145 25.24 2.39 10.27
CA PHE A 145 26.20 2.09 9.21
C PHE A 145 27.64 2.34 9.68
N LEU A 146 27.92 3.51 10.26
CA LEU A 146 29.24 3.88 10.74
C LEU A 146 29.77 2.98 11.87
N ALA A 147 28.88 2.45 12.72
CA ALA A 147 29.23 1.61 13.86
C ALA A 147 29.14 0.10 13.56
N TYR A 148 28.70 -0.31 12.37
CA TYR A 148 28.41 -1.71 12.09
C TYR A 148 29.70 -2.53 11.97
N LYS A 149 29.75 -3.65 12.69
CA LYS A 149 30.89 -4.58 12.73
C LYS A 149 30.42 -6.00 12.40
N GLN A 150 31.25 -6.79 11.72
CA GLN A 150 30.98 -8.17 11.38
C GLN A 150 30.72 -9.01 12.64
N GLY A 151 31.60 -8.91 13.64
CA GLY A 151 31.44 -9.63 14.91
C GLY A 151 31.50 -11.15 14.71
N LYS A 152 30.57 -11.90 15.30
CA LYS A 152 30.54 -13.37 15.17
C LYS A 152 29.79 -13.87 13.93
N ARG A 153 29.31 -12.96 13.06
CA ARG A 153 28.50 -13.31 11.90
C ARG A 153 29.33 -13.77 10.71
N GLU A 154 28.75 -14.64 9.90
CA GLU A 154 29.28 -15.03 8.61
C GLU A 154 29.40 -13.80 7.68
N LEU A 155 30.36 -13.83 6.76
CA LEU A 155 30.63 -12.71 5.86
C LEU A 155 29.38 -12.33 5.04
N HIS A 156 28.62 -13.30 4.56
CA HIS A 156 27.40 -13.07 3.78
C HIS A 156 26.33 -12.29 4.56
N GLU A 157 26.10 -12.63 5.83
CA GLU A 157 25.12 -11.95 6.69
C GLU A 157 25.57 -10.50 6.96
N TYR A 158 26.86 -10.30 7.24
CA TYR A 158 27.43 -8.96 7.40
C TYR A 158 27.27 -8.12 6.13
N VAL A 159 27.60 -8.67 4.96
CA VAL A 159 27.48 -8.00 3.66
C VAL A 159 26.03 -7.63 3.37
N GLN A 160 25.08 -8.54 3.61
CA GLN A 160 23.67 -8.28 3.38
C GLN A 160 23.18 -7.10 4.21
N GLU A 161 23.50 -7.08 5.50
CA GLU A 161 23.10 -5.98 6.37
C GLU A 161 23.80 -4.67 6.01
N MET A 162 25.07 -4.73 5.60
CA MET A 162 25.81 -3.56 5.10
C MET A 162 25.17 -2.96 3.85
N ARG A 163 24.68 -3.78 2.92
CA ARG A 163 23.94 -3.32 1.73
C ARG A 163 22.63 -2.65 2.12
N VAL A 164 21.88 -3.23 3.05
CA VAL A 164 20.63 -2.64 3.56
C VAL A 164 20.91 -1.28 4.19
N LEU A 165 21.92 -1.18 5.05
CA LEU A 165 22.32 0.07 5.68
C LEU A 165 22.79 1.10 4.63
N ALA A 166 23.60 0.71 3.65
CA ALA A 166 24.04 1.62 2.58
C ALA A 166 22.87 2.13 1.72
N ALA A 167 21.91 1.26 1.37
CA ALA A 167 20.71 1.61 0.63
C ALA A 167 19.78 2.54 1.42
N SER A 168 19.78 2.47 2.75
CA SER A 168 18.95 3.36 3.58
C SER A 168 19.46 4.81 3.65
N LEU A 169 20.63 5.11 3.07
CA LEU A 169 21.24 6.45 3.06
C LEU A 169 20.87 7.33 1.85
N VAL A 170 19.83 6.97 1.09
CA VAL A 170 19.44 7.67 -0.17
C VAL A 170 19.23 9.18 0.02
N GLY A 171 18.60 9.61 1.12
CA GLY A 171 18.35 11.03 1.40
C GLY A 171 19.59 11.85 1.80
N ASN A 172 20.62 11.18 2.33
CA ASN A 172 21.88 11.81 2.76
C ASN A 172 23.05 10.84 2.57
N PRO A 173 23.51 10.67 1.32
CA PRO A 173 24.51 9.66 1.00
C PRO A 173 25.88 10.01 1.59
N LEU A 174 26.60 8.98 2.04
CA LEU A 174 28.02 9.09 2.37
C LEU A 174 28.86 9.02 1.09
N PRO A 175 30.03 9.69 1.04
CA PRO A 175 31.03 9.44 0.01
C PRO A 175 31.46 7.96 -0.01
N GLU A 176 31.68 7.40 -1.21
CA GLU A 176 32.01 5.98 -1.37
C GLU A 176 33.28 5.57 -0.61
N HIS A 177 34.33 6.37 -0.62
CA HIS A 177 35.55 6.08 0.13
C HIS A 177 35.31 5.95 1.64
N ILE A 178 34.35 6.69 2.21
CA ILE A 178 33.95 6.54 3.62
C ILE A 178 33.22 5.21 3.80
N LYS A 179 32.31 4.86 2.89
CA LYS A 179 31.59 3.58 2.95
C LYS A 179 32.54 2.39 2.84
N VAL A 180 33.51 2.44 1.94
CA VAL A 180 34.57 1.42 1.79
C VAL A 180 35.40 1.31 3.07
N THR A 181 35.81 2.44 3.64
CA THR A 181 36.59 2.47 4.89
C THR A 181 35.80 1.85 6.05
N VAL A 182 34.53 2.20 6.21
CA VAL A 182 33.65 1.65 7.24
C VAL A 182 33.44 0.16 7.04
N PHE A 183 33.18 -0.27 5.80
CA PHE A 183 33.04 -1.69 5.47
C PHE A 183 34.29 -2.49 5.80
N MET A 184 35.45 -1.99 5.36
CA MET A 184 36.74 -2.62 5.63
C MET A 184 37.07 -2.65 7.12
N ASP A 185 36.80 -1.55 7.84
CA ASP A 185 37.02 -1.48 9.28
C ASP A 185 36.04 -2.34 10.09
N GLY A 186 34.86 -2.59 9.54
CA GLY A 186 33.85 -3.47 10.12
C GLY A 186 34.14 -4.95 9.95
N LEU A 187 34.92 -5.35 8.96
CA LEU A 187 35.32 -6.75 8.74
C LEU A 187 36.23 -7.26 9.86
N ASN A 188 36.08 -8.54 10.20
CA ASN A 188 37.03 -9.22 11.05
C ASN A 188 38.40 -9.32 10.37
N VAL A 189 39.44 -9.45 11.18
CA VAL A 189 40.80 -9.70 10.66
C VAL A 189 40.81 -11.07 9.97
N GLY A 190 41.18 -11.08 8.68
CA GLY A 190 41.15 -12.28 7.84
C GLY A 190 41.51 -12.01 6.38
N PRO A 191 41.36 -13.02 5.51
CA PRO A 191 41.74 -12.93 4.10
C PRO A 191 41.02 -11.80 3.36
N SER A 192 39.69 -11.70 3.49
CA SER A 192 38.90 -10.65 2.82
C SER A 192 39.35 -9.24 3.22
N ARG A 193 39.58 -8.97 4.51
CA ARG A 193 40.07 -7.67 4.98
C ARG A 193 41.48 -7.39 4.46
N THR A 194 42.36 -8.40 4.45
CA THR A 194 43.73 -8.29 3.96
C THR A 194 43.76 -7.99 2.46
N GLN A 195 42.90 -8.64 1.69
CA GLN A 195 42.81 -8.45 0.25
C GLN A 195 42.29 -7.05 -0.10
N LEU A 196 41.34 -6.52 0.67
CA LEU A 196 40.86 -5.15 0.50
C LEU A 196 41.95 -4.09 0.72
N PHE A 197 42.83 -4.29 1.71
CA PHE A 197 43.99 -3.41 1.90
C PHE A 197 44.98 -3.45 0.73
N ARG A 198 45.04 -4.55 -0.02
CA ARG A 198 45.93 -4.69 -1.17
C ARG A 198 45.32 -4.07 -2.43
N VAL A 199 44.09 -4.47 -2.76
CA VAL A 199 43.47 -4.19 -4.06
C VAL A 199 42.88 -2.79 -4.15
N HIS A 200 42.49 -2.18 -3.01
CA HIS A 200 41.83 -0.87 -2.92
C HIS A 200 40.55 -0.76 -3.78
N ALA A 201 39.39 -0.71 -3.12
CA ALA A 201 38.10 -0.52 -3.80
C ALA A 201 37.71 0.96 -3.86
N ASN A 202 37.09 1.39 -4.97
CA ASN A 202 36.58 2.75 -5.13
C ASN A 202 35.14 2.89 -4.64
N THR A 203 34.39 1.78 -4.62
CA THR A 203 32.98 1.74 -4.18
C THR A 203 32.73 0.61 -3.17
N ILE A 204 31.67 0.75 -2.38
CA ILE A 204 31.29 -0.29 -1.42
C ILE A 204 30.93 -1.62 -2.11
N GLU A 205 30.33 -1.59 -3.29
CA GLU A 205 29.98 -2.83 -4.01
C GLU A 205 31.19 -3.54 -4.58
N GLU A 206 32.18 -2.79 -5.09
CA GLU A 206 33.49 -3.37 -5.46
C GLU A 206 34.15 -4.02 -4.24
N ALA A 207 34.15 -3.32 -3.09
CA ALA A 207 34.72 -3.85 -1.86
C ALA A 207 34.03 -5.16 -1.42
N ILE A 208 32.70 -5.21 -1.52
CA ILE A 208 31.91 -6.40 -1.22
C ILE A 208 32.24 -7.54 -2.19
N GLN A 209 32.34 -7.27 -3.49
CA GLN A 209 32.70 -8.27 -4.49
C GLN A 209 34.08 -8.87 -4.20
N ILE A 210 35.08 -8.03 -3.93
CA ILE A 210 36.43 -8.48 -3.56
C ILE A 210 36.39 -9.35 -2.30
N ALA A 211 35.68 -8.91 -1.27
CA ALA A 211 35.59 -9.63 0.00
C ALA A 211 34.95 -11.03 -0.16
N LEU A 212 33.85 -11.11 -0.91
CA LEU A 212 33.14 -12.35 -1.18
C LEU A 212 33.97 -13.30 -2.06
N GLN A 213 34.62 -12.76 -3.08
CA GLN A 213 35.50 -13.55 -3.95
C GLN A 213 36.68 -14.14 -3.18
N GLU A 214 37.31 -13.35 -2.32
CA GLU A 214 38.43 -13.80 -1.49
C GLU A 214 37.99 -14.88 -0.49
N GLU A 215 36.83 -14.72 0.14
CA GLU A 215 36.28 -15.72 1.05
C GLU A 215 35.99 -17.04 0.33
N TYR A 216 35.45 -16.97 -0.89
CA TYR A 216 35.22 -18.15 -1.73
C TYR A 216 36.53 -18.87 -2.07
N SER A 217 37.54 -18.14 -2.58
CA SER A 217 38.85 -18.70 -2.91
C SER A 217 39.53 -19.33 -1.69
N ASN A 218 39.48 -18.66 -0.53
CA ASN A 218 40.05 -19.18 0.71
C ASN A 218 39.33 -20.44 1.21
N ARG A 219 38.00 -20.53 1.05
CA ARG A 219 37.26 -21.77 1.36
C ARG A 219 37.66 -22.92 0.45
N GLN A 220 37.79 -22.68 -0.86
CA GLN A 220 38.24 -23.70 -1.81
C GLN A 220 39.65 -24.20 -1.52
N ALA A 221 40.57 -23.32 -1.14
CA ALA A 221 41.95 -23.69 -0.80
C ALA A 221 42.04 -24.53 0.48
N ARG A 222 41.04 -24.48 1.36
CA ARG A 222 41.00 -25.23 2.64
C ARG A 222 40.33 -26.59 2.54
N THR A 223 39.54 -26.86 1.51
CA THR A 223 39.05 -28.21 1.22
C THR A 223 40.21 -29.04 0.66
N PRO A 224 40.75 -30.05 1.38
CA PRO A 224 41.72 -30.95 0.80
C PRO A 224 41.01 -31.72 -0.31
N THR A 225 41.58 -31.70 -1.52
CA THR A 225 41.23 -32.65 -2.57
C THR A 225 41.53 -34.04 -2.02
N SER A 226 40.51 -34.72 -1.52
CA SER A 226 40.58 -36.15 -1.27
C SER A 226 40.66 -36.83 -2.63
N VAL A 227 41.87 -37.22 -3.02
CA VAL A 227 42.13 -38.17 -4.10
C VAL A 227 42.06 -39.57 -3.50
#